data_AF-A0A6I2LAU4-F1
#
_entry.id   AF-A0A6I2LAU4-F1
#
_cell.length_a   1.000
_cell.length_b   1.000
_cell.length_c   1.000
_cell.angle_alpha   90.00
_cell.angle_beta   90.00
_cell.angle_gamma   90.00
#
_symmetry.space_group_name_H-M   'P 1'
#
loop_
_entity.id
_entity.type
_entity.pdbx_description
1 polymer ?
#
loop_
_entity_poly.entity_id
_entity_poly.type
_entity_poly.pdbx_seq_one_letter_code
_entity_poly.pdbx_strand_id
1 'polypeptide(L)' 'MIFIQIAVVLFTVVLGIPIQIIDYKHRKKKAYEPGDAWAYYSRLSKEGNPEGKFMMAATYCGIAIIVAALVLLTYRLFSM' A
#
# COMPACT_ATOMS: atom_id res chain seq x y z
N MET A 1 -10.48 -12.67 17.21
CA MET A 1 -11.16 -12.41 15.92
C MET A 1 -11.61 -10.95 15.78
N ILE A 2 -12.44 -10.42 16.70
CA ILE A 2 -12.95 -9.03 16.63
C ILE A 2 -11.83 -7.97 16.51
N PHE A 3 -10.77 -8.06 17.32
CA PHE A 3 -9.66 -7.09 17.25
C PHE A 3 -8.93 -7.07 15.91
N ILE A 4 -8.77 -8.24 15.28
CA ILE A 4 -8.13 -8.35 13.95
C ILE A 4 -9.04 -7.73 12.89
N GLN A 5 -10.35 -7.99 12.96
CA GLN A 5 -11.32 -7.39 12.05
C GLN A 5 -11.33 -5.86 12.16
N ILE A 6 -11.32 -5.32 13.38
CA ILE A 6 -11.22 -3.87 13.61
C ILE A 6 -9.93 -3.31 13.03
N ALA A 7 -8.78 -3.98 13.25
CA ALA A 7 -7.50 -3.55 12.68
C ALA A 7 -7.51 -3.55 11.15
N VAL A 8 -8.10 -4.57 10.52
CA VAL A 8 -8.22 -4.65 9.04
C VAL A 8 -9.13 -3.56 8.50
N VAL A 9 -10.26 -3.28 9.16
CA VAL A 9 -11.16 -2.19 8.77
C VAL A 9 -10.46 -0.84 8.88
N LEU A 10 -9.79 -0.57 10.00
CA LEU A 10 -9.03 0.67 10.20
C LEU A 10 -7.93 0.81 9.14
N PHE A 11 -7.18 -0.26 8.86
CA PHE A 11 -6.15 -0.26 7.82
C PHE A 11 -6.74 0.06 6.45
N THR A 12 -7.86 -0.57 6.10
CA THR A 12 -8.53 -0.37 4.81
C THR A 12 -9.08 1.05 4.66
N VAL A 13 -9.65 1.61 5.73
CA VAL A 13 -10.20 2.97 5.72
C VAL A 13 -9.08 4.02 5.67
N VAL A 14 -8.01 3.83 6.43
CA VAL A 14 -6.92 4.82 6.54
C VAL A 14 -5.97 4.77 5.35
N LEU A 15 -5.70 3.60 4.79
CA LEU A 15 -4.74 3.45 3.69
C LEU A 15 -5.44 3.10 2.38
N GLY A 16 -6.36 2.13 2.38
CA GLY A 16 -7.01 1.65 1.16
C GLY A 16 -7.84 2.71 0.44
N ILE A 17 -8.75 3.39 1.16
CA ILE A 17 -9.62 4.41 0.56
C ILE A 17 -8.80 5.59 0.00
N PRO A 18 -7.88 6.22 0.75
CA PRO A 18 -7.08 7.32 0.22
C PRO A 18 -6.19 6.92 -0.97
N ILE A 19 -5.60 5.72 -0.94
CA ILE A 19 -4.82 5.20 -2.08
C ILE A 19 -5.68 5.16 -3.34
N GLN A 20 -6.91 4.60 -3.26
CA GLN A 20 -7.79 4.51 -4.41
C GLN A 20 -8.26 5.88 -4.91
N ILE A 21 -8.53 6.82 -4.01
CA ILE A 21 -8.93 8.19 -4.38
C ILE A 21 -7.80 8.91 -5.11
N ILE A 22 -6.57 8.85 -4.58
CA ILE A 22 -5.38 9.42 -5.22
C ILE A 22 -5.16 8.75 -6.57
N ASP A 23 -5.20 7.42 -6.62
CA ASP A 23 -4.98 6.66 -7.85
C ASP A 23 -5.99 7.05 -8.94
N TYR A 24 -7.27 7.10 -8.59
CA TYR A 24 -8.34 7.51 -9.49
C TYR A 24 -8.15 8.95 -10.01
N LYS A 25 -7.77 9.88 -9.14
CA LYS A 25 -7.52 11.29 -9.50
C LYS A 25 -6.42 11.41 -10.56
N HIS A 26 -5.34 10.64 -10.44
CA HIS A 26 -4.21 10.69 -11.38
C HIS A 26 -4.51 9.94 -12.68
N ARG A 27 -5.20 8.80 -12.63
CA ARG A 27 -5.66 8.09 -13.82
C ARG A 27 -6.66 8.89 -14.65
N LYS A 28 -7.60 9.60 -14.00
CA LYS A 28 -8.54 10.49 -14.68
C LYS A 28 -7.84 11.59 -15.47
N LYS A 29 -6.68 12.05 -15.00
CA LYS A 29 -5.82 13.03 -15.67
C LYS A 29 -4.87 12.41 -16.71
N LYS A 30 -4.95 11.10 -16.96
CA LYS A 30 -4.02 10.35 -17.82
C LYS A 30 -2.55 10.60 -17.44
N ALA A 31 -2.27 10.72 -16.14
CA ALA A 31 -0.94 11.08 -15.65
C ALA A 31 0.11 10.00 -15.89
N TYR A 32 -0.31 8.75 -16.11
CA TYR A 32 0.52 7.59 -16.41
C TYR A 32 -0.32 6.48 -17.07
N GLU A 33 0.31 5.51 -17.74
CA GLU A 33 -0.38 4.37 -18.37
C GLU A 33 -0.67 3.24 -17.38
N PRO A 34 -1.77 2.47 -17.55
CA PRO A 34 -2.03 1.30 -16.72
C PRO A 34 -0.83 0.34 -16.67
N GLY A 35 -0.39 -0.01 -15.46
CA GLY A 35 0.82 -0.81 -15.23
C GLY A 35 2.05 0.00 -14.83
N ASP A 36 2.08 1.30 -15.11
CA ASP A 36 3.22 2.18 -14.82
C ASP A 36 3.07 2.97 -13.49
N ALA A 37 2.05 2.64 -12.70
CA ALA A 37 1.71 3.34 -11.45
C ALA A 37 2.88 3.38 -10.47
N TRP A 38 3.62 2.26 -10.34
CA TRP A 38 4.76 2.19 -9.42
C TRP A 38 5.85 3.18 -9.81
N ALA A 39 6.28 3.21 -11.07
CA ALA A 39 7.32 4.12 -11.53
C ALA A 39 6.86 5.58 -11.41
N TYR A 40 5.60 5.86 -11.75
CA TYR A 40 4.99 7.17 -11.61
C TYR A 40 5.02 7.68 -10.17
N TYR A 41 4.46 6.93 -9.22
CA TYR A 41 4.43 7.35 -7.81
C TYR A 41 5.81 7.35 -7.16
N SER A 42 6.71 6.46 -7.58
CA SER A 42 8.11 6.48 -7.14
C SER A 42 8.80 7.77 -7.54
N ARG A 43 8.66 8.19 -8.80
CA ARG A 43 9.19 9.46 -9.29
C ARG A 43 8.56 10.64 -8.55
N LEU A 44 7.22 10.66 -8.45
CA LEU A 44 6.47 11.72 -7.79
C LEU A 44 6.88 11.88 -6.31
N SER A 45 7.14 10.77 -5.61
CA SER A 45 7.68 10.77 -4.24
C SER A 45 9.06 11.40 -4.16
N LYS A 46 9.96 11.07 -5.11
CA LYS A 46 11.33 11.63 -5.18
C LYS A 46 11.33 13.12 -5.48
N GLU A 47 10.37 13.59 -6.28
CA GLU A 47 10.12 15.00 -6.58
C GLU A 47 9.53 15.78 -5.39
N GLY A 48 9.25 15.11 -4.26
CA GLY A 48 8.81 15.75 -3.03
C GLY A 48 7.30 15.85 -2.86
N ASN A 49 6.52 15.40 -3.85
CA ASN A 49 5.07 15.51 -3.82
C ASN A 49 4.45 14.64 -2.69
N PRO A 50 3.54 15.21 -1.87
CA PRO A 50 2.93 14.50 -0.74
C PRO A 50 2.11 13.26 -1.12
N GLU A 51 1.36 13.32 -2.22
CA GLU A 51 0.55 12.19 -2.72
C GLU A 51 1.46 11.04 -3.16
N GLY A 52 2.55 11.36 -3.87
CA GLY A 52 3.59 10.38 -4.23
C GLY A 52 4.23 9.73 -3.00
N LYS A 53 4.63 10.54 -2.00
CA LYS A 53 5.21 10.03 -0.74
C LYS A 53 4.24 9.14 0.02
N PHE A 54 2.97 9.53 0.13
CA PHE A 54 1.94 8.73 0.78
C PHE A 54 1.72 7.39 0.06
N MET A 55 1.55 7.42 -1.27
CA MET A 55 1.35 6.22 -2.08
C MET A 55 2.52 5.23 -1.94
N MET A 56 3.76 5.72 -2.01
CA MET A 56 4.94 4.89 -1.83
C MET A 56 5.05 4.34 -0.40
N ALA A 57 4.88 5.18 0.63
CA ALA A 57 4.93 4.75 2.02
C ALA A 57 3.87 3.70 2.34
N ALA A 58 2.63 3.91 1.91
CA ALA A 58 1.55 2.96 2.12
C ALA A 58 1.81 1.63 1.41
N THR A 59 2.40 1.66 0.22
CA THR A 59 2.78 0.45 -0.51
C THR A 59 3.90 -0.31 0.21
N TYR A 60 4.93 0.37 0.71
CA TYR A 60 5.98 -0.26 1.52
C TYR A 60 5.45 -0.83 2.84
N CYS A 61 4.51 -0.15 3.50
CA CYS A 61 3.82 -0.71 4.67
C CYS A 61 3.08 -2.01 4.33
N GLY A 62 2.37 -2.05 3.19
CA GLY A 62 1.71 -3.26 2.70
C GLY A 62 2.68 -4.40 2.44
N ILE A 63 3.81 -4.11 1.77
CA ILE A 63 4.87 -5.09 1.52
C ILE A 63 5.45 -5.62 2.84
N ALA A 64 5.75 -4.74 3.79
CA ALA A 64 6.29 -5.13 5.09
C ALA A 64 5.35 -6.08 5.86
N ILE A 65 4.04 -5.81 5.81
CA ILE A 65 3.02 -6.69 6.42
C ILE A 65 3.00 -8.06 5.74
N ILE A 66 3.05 -8.11 4.41
CA ILE A 66 3.10 -9.37 3.66
C ILE A 66 4.34 -10.17 4.05
N VAL A 67 5.52 -9.53 4.06
CA VAL A 67 6.78 -10.18 4.45
C VAL A 67 6.71 -10.70 5.89
N ALA A 68 6.21 -9.90 6.83
CA ALA A 68 6.05 -10.32 8.22
C ALA A 68 5.09 -11.52 8.37
N ALA A 69 3.99 -11.53 7.61
CA ALA A 69 3.05 -12.65 7.59
C ALA A 69 3.71 -13.92 7.02
N LEU A 70 4.47 -13.82 5.93
CA LEU A 70 5.19 -14.94 5.34
C LEU A 70 6.24 -15.52 6.31
N VAL A 71 6.99 -14.66 7.00
CA VAL A 71 7.96 -15.08 8.03
C VAL A 71 7.26 -15.81 9.17
N LEU A 72 6.14 -15.29 9.67
CA LEU A 72 5.37 -15.93 10.74
C LEU A 72 4.82 -17.29 10.31
N LEU A 73 4.26 -17.39 9.10
CA LEU A 73 3.75 -18.65 8.55
C LEU A 73 4.86 -19.68 8.39
N THR A 74 6.02 -19.25 7.87
CA THR A 74 7.21 -20.10 7.72
C THR A 74 7.69 -20.59 9.08
N TYR A 75 7.82 -19.71 10.06
CA TYR A 75 8.20 -20.08 11.42
C TYR A 75 7.26 -21.15 11.98
N ARG A 76 5.94 -20.94 11.87
CA ARG A 76 4.94 -21.91 12.35
C ARG A 76 5.00 -23.26 11.63
N LEU A 77 5.35 -23.27 10.34
CA LEU A 77 5.48 -24.51 9.57
C LEU A 77 6.67 -25.35 10.04
N PHE A 78 7.76 -24.71 10.45
CA PHE A 78 9.00 -25.40 10.86
C PHE A 78 9.17 -25.55 12.37
N SER A 79 8.35 -24.88 13.17
CA SER A 79 8.34 -24.97 14.64
C SER A 79 7.21 -25.87 15.18
N MET A 80 6.46 -26.52 14.29
CA MET A 80 5.54 -27.63 14.59
C MET A 80 6.27 -28.95 14.38
#